data_AF-A0A0C9RNH3-F1
#
_entry.id   AF-A0A0C9RNH3-F1
#
_cell.length_a   1.000
_cell.length_b   1.000
_cell.length_c   1.000
_cell.angle_alpha   90.00
_cell.angle_beta   90.00
_cell.angle_gamma   90.00
#
_symmetry.space_group_name_H-M   'P 1'
#
loop_
_entity.id
_entity.type
_entity.pdbx_description
1 polymer ?
#
loop_
_entity_poly.entity_id
_entity_poly.type
_entity_poly.pdbx_seq_one_letter_code
_entity_poly.pdbx_strand_id
1 'polypeptide(L)'
;GYQAYTTNVRNLKNSELFNNILFSSFVKKYNKHNKTADRAFIVTDSTIYKLDGAKHKFKNMNHSLSIKDLTSISISPGRDQLIVFHSSDNNDLVFALKSEISQLRDDHIGELVGIICKKYIDICQRELRVDVSPTIACRLGGKSRAITVKGEPGVENPNFRHVAGNIIFEVPPSYCV
;
A
#
# COMPACT_ATOMS: atom_id res chain seq x y z
N GLY A 1 15.31 1.69 15.27
CA GLY A 1 14.07 1.51 14.49
C GLY A 1 12.92 1.04 15.36
N TYR A 2 13.04 -0.16 15.93
CA TYR A 2 11.96 -0.85 16.66
C TYR A 2 11.33 -0.07 17.83
N GLN A 3 12.13 0.48 18.75
CA GLN A 3 11.59 1.27 19.87
C GLN A 3 10.75 2.47 19.40
N ALA A 4 11.22 3.17 18.36
CA ALA A 4 10.52 4.32 17.79
C ALA A 4 9.18 3.92 17.15
N TYR A 5 9.14 2.76 16.46
CA TYR A 5 7.90 2.19 15.94
C TYR A 5 6.91 1.93 17.06
N THR A 6 7.30 1.13 18.06
CA THR A 6 6.43 0.75 19.18
C THR A 6 5.88 1.97 19.93
N THR A 7 6.71 2.99 20.19
CA THR A 7 6.26 4.21 20.86
C THR A 7 5.23 4.98 20.02
N ASN A 8 5.50 5.24 18.74
CA ASN A 8 4.58 6.05 17.92
C ASN A 8 3.27 5.31 17.62
N VAL A 9 3.34 3.99 17.44
CA VAL A 9 2.16 3.16 17.22
C VAL A 9 1.30 3.05 18.47
N ARG A 10 1.90 2.95 19.67
CA ARG A 10 1.14 3.01 20.94
C ARG A 10 0.48 4.37 21.13
N ASN A 11 1.19 5.46 20.84
CA ASN A 11 0.61 6.80 20.91
C ASN A 11 -0.57 6.95 19.95
N LEU A 12 -0.43 6.44 18.72
CA LEU A 12 -1.50 6.44 17.73
C LEU A 12 -2.70 5.58 18.18
N LYS A 13 -2.45 4.42 18.78
CA LYS A 13 -3.50 3.58 19.36
C LYS A 13 -4.30 4.35 20.42
N ASN A 14 -3.61 5.12 21.26
CA ASN A 14 -4.27 5.91 22.30
C ASN A 14 -5.05 7.10 21.74
N SER A 15 -4.61 7.73 20.64
CA SER A 15 -5.34 8.86 20.04
C SER A 15 -6.51 8.44 19.17
N GLU A 16 -6.34 7.39 18.37
CA GLU A 16 -7.33 6.94 17.38
C GLU A 16 -8.22 5.78 17.87
N LEU A 17 -7.95 5.28 19.09
CA LEU A 17 -8.78 4.29 19.80
C LEU A 17 -9.05 2.98 19.02
N PHE A 18 -8.10 2.52 18.21
CA PHE A 18 -8.18 1.17 17.62
C PHE A 18 -7.72 0.09 18.62
N ASN A 19 -8.19 -1.15 18.46
CA ASN A 19 -7.86 -2.22 19.40
C ASN A 19 -6.62 -3.02 18.95
N ASN A 20 -6.59 -3.39 17.68
CA ASN A 20 -5.59 -4.30 17.14
C ASN A 20 -4.90 -3.72 15.92
N ILE A 21 -3.65 -4.16 15.74
CA ILE A 21 -2.92 -4.02 14.49
C ILE A 21 -2.93 -5.39 13.87
N LEU A 22 -3.59 -5.50 12.72
CA LEU A 22 -3.83 -6.76 12.03
C LEU A 22 -2.72 -7.05 11.03
N PHE A 23 -2.14 -5.99 10.46
CA PHE A 23 -1.04 -6.08 9.51
C PHE A 23 -0.16 -4.84 9.61
N SER A 24 1.14 -4.99 9.36
CA SER A 24 2.07 -3.87 9.22
C SER A 24 3.16 -4.23 8.24
N SER A 25 3.55 -3.30 7.37
CA SER A 25 4.66 -3.53 6.45
C SER A 25 5.35 -2.23 6.04
N PHE A 26 6.62 -2.36 5.64
CA PHE A 26 7.34 -1.32 4.93
C PHE A 26 6.87 -1.29 3.47
N VAL A 27 6.77 -0.09 2.92
CA VAL A 27 6.31 0.11 1.55
C VAL A 27 7.16 1.14 0.84
N LYS A 28 7.27 0.99 -0.47
CA LYS A 28 7.53 2.10 -1.37
C LYS A 28 6.20 2.72 -1.76
N LYS A 29 5.98 3.98 -1.35
CA LYS A 29 4.73 4.71 -1.62
C LYS A 29 4.93 5.66 -2.79
N TYR A 30 3.95 5.69 -3.71
CA TYR A 30 3.80 6.76 -4.69
C TYR A 30 2.72 7.76 -4.27
N ASN A 31 2.86 9.05 -4.58
CA ASN A 31 1.93 10.10 -4.14
C ASN A 31 1.43 11.00 -5.28
N LYS A 32 0.42 11.82 -4.97
CA LYS A 32 -0.20 12.77 -5.91
C LYS A 32 0.73 13.82 -6.50
N HIS A 33 1.89 14.05 -5.88
CA HIS A 33 2.92 14.98 -6.34
C HIS A 33 3.99 14.29 -7.20
N ASN A 34 3.70 13.08 -7.70
CA ASN A 34 4.60 12.26 -8.52
C ASN A 34 5.90 11.87 -7.79
N LYS A 35 5.88 11.82 -6.45
CA LYS A 35 7.04 11.48 -5.63
C LYS A 35 6.90 10.09 -5.04
N THR A 36 8.04 9.41 -5.00
CA THR A 36 8.21 8.11 -4.35
C THR A 36 8.89 8.31 -3.00
N ALA A 37 8.45 7.57 -1.99
CA ALA A 37 9.09 7.59 -0.68
C ALA A 37 8.97 6.24 0.03
N ASP A 38 10.01 5.90 0.78
CA ASP A 38 9.99 4.76 1.70
C ASP A 38 9.18 5.11 2.94
N ARG A 39 8.17 4.30 3.22
CA ARG A 39 7.19 4.51 4.28
C ARG A 39 6.89 3.18 4.97
N ALA A 40 6.07 3.25 6.02
CA ALA A 40 5.42 2.07 6.57
C ALA A 40 3.92 2.34 6.63
N PHE A 41 3.14 1.29 6.82
CA PHE A 41 1.73 1.41 7.10
C PHE A 41 1.30 0.33 8.09
N ILE A 42 0.16 0.57 8.73
CA ILE A 42 -0.52 -0.42 9.56
C ILE A 42 -1.98 -0.52 9.12
N VAL A 43 -2.53 -1.72 9.23
CA VAL A 43 -3.97 -1.99 9.10
C VAL A 43 -4.50 -2.30 10.49
N THR A 44 -5.55 -1.62 10.89
CA THR A 44 -6.23 -1.84 12.18
C THR A 44 -7.62 -2.42 11.95
N ASP A 45 -8.43 -2.51 13.01
CA ASP A 45 -9.80 -3.00 12.91
C ASP A 45 -10.69 -2.21 11.95
N SER A 46 -10.37 -0.95 11.64
CA SER A 46 -11.23 -0.06 10.85
C SER A 46 -10.51 0.88 9.89
N THR A 47 -9.17 0.99 9.95
CA THR A 47 -8.43 2.02 9.23
C THR A 47 -7.06 1.53 8.77
N ILE A 48 -6.63 2.00 7.60
CA ILE A 48 -5.28 1.89 7.07
C ILE A 48 -4.54 3.19 7.39
N TYR A 49 -3.61 3.15 8.33
CA TYR A 49 -2.79 4.31 8.71
C TYR A 49 -1.48 4.31 7.95
N LYS A 50 -1.16 5.47 7.37
CA LYS A 50 0.12 5.72 6.72
C LYS A 50 1.11 6.27 7.75
N LEU A 51 2.26 5.61 7.88
CA LEU A 51 3.33 6.05 8.77
C LEU A 51 4.50 6.60 7.97
N ASP A 52 5.24 7.54 8.55
CA ASP A 52 6.50 8.00 7.98
C ASP A 52 7.55 6.86 7.99
N GLY A 53 8.63 7.03 7.24
CA GLY A 53 9.70 6.05 7.17
C GLY A 53 10.48 5.93 8.48
N ALA A 54 11.32 4.89 8.57
CA ALA A 54 12.13 4.62 9.76
C ALA A 54 12.99 5.82 10.22
N LYS A 55 13.52 6.61 9.27
CA LYS A 55 14.30 7.83 9.55
C LYS A 55 13.48 8.88 10.32
N HIS A 56 12.17 8.93 10.10
CA HIS A 56 11.25 9.86 10.74
C HIS A 56 10.41 9.19 11.83
N LYS A 57 10.92 8.10 12.39
CA LYS A 57 10.40 7.44 13.60
C LYS A 57 8.94 6.97 13.48
N PHE A 58 8.46 6.65 12.28
CA PHE A 58 7.11 6.09 12.08
C PHE A 58 5.97 6.96 12.60
N LYS A 59 6.13 8.28 12.56
CA LYS A 59 5.05 9.20 12.90
C LYS A 59 3.85 8.98 11.98
N ASN A 60 2.64 9.03 12.52
CA ASN A 60 1.44 9.00 11.70
C ASN A 60 1.46 10.17 10.69
N MET A 61 1.09 9.88 9.46
CA MET A 61 1.02 10.87 8.40
C MET A 61 -0.43 11.28 8.16
N ASN A 62 -0.61 12.50 7.65
CA ASN A 62 -1.91 12.98 7.22
C ASN A 62 -2.52 12.06 6.15
N HIS A 63 -3.84 11.92 6.17
CA HIS A 63 -4.64 11.05 5.29
C HIS A 63 -4.42 9.56 5.60
N SER A 64 -5.23 9.09 6.54
CA SER A 64 -5.49 7.66 6.79
C SER A 64 -6.76 7.27 6.04
N LEU A 65 -6.87 6.02 5.63
CA LEU A 65 -7.98 5.53 4.82
C LEU A 65 -8.84 4.61 5.66
N SER A 66 -10.08 5.02 5.96
CA SER A 66 -11.01 4.11 6.64
C SER A 66 -11.35 2.96 5.71
N ILE A 67 -11.40 1.74 6.25
CA ILE A 67 -11.73 0.53 5.49
C ILE A 67 -13.12 0.68 4.86
N LYS A 68 -14.07 1.32 5.57
CA LYS A 68 -15.43 1.56 5.05
C LYS A 68 -15.45 2.41 3.77
N ASP A 69 -14.44 3.26 3.57
CA ASP A 69 -14.35 4.20 2.45
C ASP A 69 -13.67 3.58 1.23
N LEU A 70 -13.24 2.32 1.33
CA LEU A 70 -12.71 1.54 0.21
C LEU A 70 -13.82 1.24 -0.80
N THR A 71 -13.51 1.47 -2.08
CA THR A 71 -14.36 1.10 -3.21
C THR A 71 -13.93 -0.21 -3.86
N SER A 72 -12.62 -0.42 -3.99
CA SER A 72 -12.01 -1.68 -4.44
C SER A 72 -10.53 -1.74 -4.05
N ILE A 73 -9.93 -2.91 -4.24
CA ILE A 73 -8.47 -3.10 -4.23
C ILE A 73 -8.05 -3.55 -5.63
N SER A 74 -6.91 -3.05 -6.12
CA SER A 74 -6.26 -3.60 -7.31
C SER A 74 -4.85 -4.04 -6.99
N ILE A 75 -4.46 -5.20 -7.52
CA ILE A 75 -3.12 -5.78 -7.38
C ILE A 75 -2.55 -6.15 -8.74
N SER A 76 -1.23 -6.21 -8.83
CA SER A 76 -0.55 -6.77 -9.99
C SER A 76 -0.52 -8.31 -9.93
N PRO A 77 -0.40 -9.00 -11.07
CA PRO A 77 -0.28 -10.45 -11.11
C PRO A 77 1.14 -10.96 -10.79
N GLY A 78 2.13 -10.07 -10.75
CA GLY A 78 3.54 -10.41 -10.57
C GLY A 78 3.96 -10.59 -9.12
N ARG A 79 5.24 -10.89 -8.92
CA ARG A 79 5.88 -10.98 -7.58
C ARG A 79 6.31 -9.62 -7.03
N ASP A 80 5.82 -8.55 -7.65
CA ASP A 80 6.25 -7.17 -7.39
C ASP A 80 5.56 -6.50 -6.20
N GLN A 81 4.52 -7.15 -5.68
CA GLN A 81 3.81 -6.76 -4.46
C GLN A 81 3.20 -5.35 -4.54
N LEU A 82 2.77 -4.94 -5.73
CA LEU A 82 1.99 -3.73 -5.95
C LEU A 82 0.55 -3.94 -5.49
N ILE A 83 0.07 -3.00 -4.69
CA ILE A 83 -1.33 -2.89 -4.26
C ILE A 83 -1.80 -1.45 -4.33
N VAL A 84 -3.02 -1.26 -4.81
CA VAL A 84 -3.73 0.01 -4.82
C VAL A 84 -5.02 -0.11 -4.04
N PHE A 85 -5.18 0.73 -3.03
CA PHE A 85 -6.43 0.89 -2.30
C PHE A 85 -7.22 2.04 -2.91
N HIS A 86 -8.34 1.72 -3.54
CA HIS A 86 -9.21 2.72 -4.15
C HIS A 86 -10.18 3.28 -3.15
N SER A 87 -10.35 4.60 -3.15
CA SER A 87 -11.18 5.32 -2.19
C SER A 87 -12.17 6.25 -2.86
N SER A 88 -13.31 6.48 -2.20
CA SER A 88 -14.38 7.36 -2.69
C SER A 88 -13.96 8.83 -2.82
N ASP A 89 -12.90 9.24 -2.11
CA ASP A 89 -12.33 10.60 -2.16
C ASP A 89 -11.44 10.87 -3.38
N ASN A 90 -11.29 9.90 -4.29
CA ASN A 90 -10.48 9.99 -5.50
C ASN A 90 -8.98 10.26 -5.23
N ASN A 91 -8.49 9.77 -4.09
CA ASN A 91 -7.10 9.89 -3.68
C ASN A 91 -6.58 8.55 -3.14
N ASP A 92 -6.46 7.61 -4.06
CA ASP A 92 -6.06 6.22 -3.83
C ASP A 92 -4.69 6.12 -3.14
N LEU A 93 -4.51 5.05 -2.36
CA LEU A 93 -3.21 4.72 -1.78
C LEU A 93 -2.49 3.69 -2.66
N VAL A 94 -1.37 4.10 -3.26
CA VAL A 94 -0.50 3.27 -4.10
C VAL A 94 0.74 2.85 -3.32
N PHE A 95 0.87 1.55 -3.05
CA PHE A 95 1.99 0.94 -2.34
C PHE A 95 2.60 -0.22 -3.11
N ALA A 96 3.92 -0.37 -3.02
CA ALA A 96 4.59 -1.63 -3.25
C ALA A 96 5.18 -2.11 -1.93
N LEU A 97 4.80 -3.30 -1.46
CA LEU A 97 5.32 -3.86 -0.22
C LEU A 97 6.81 -4.18 -0.38
N LYS A 98 7.60 -3.83 0.63
CA LYS A 98 9.00 -4.24 0.70
C LYS A 98 9.05 -5.63 1.34
N SER A 99 9.45 -6.63 0.58
CA SER A 99 9.87 -7.91 1.14
C SER A 99 11.25 -7.70 1.76
N GLU A 100 11.30 -7.55 3.09
CA GLU A 100 12.59 -7.57 3.80
C GLU A 100 12.98 -9.02 4.10
N ILE A 101 14.13 -9.41 3.55
CA ILE A 101 15.00 -10.45 4.10
C ILE A 101 14.29 -11.79 4.34
N SER A 102 13.94 -12.46 3.26
CA SER A 102 13.71 -13.90 3.32
C SER A 102 14.19 -14.53 2.02
N GLN A 103 15.00 -15.59 2.14
CA GLN A 103 15.35 -16.47 1.02
C GLN A 103 14.10 -17.14 0.42
N LEU A 104 13.00 -17.13 1.17
CA LEU A 104 11.64 -17.47 0.76
C LEU A 104 10.90 -16.13 0.53
N ARG A 105 10.89 -15.62 -0.70
CA ARG A 105 10.21 -14.36 -1.04
C ARG A 105 8.70 -14.55 -0.88
N ASP A 106 8.20 -14.40 0.34
CA ASP A 106 6.80 -14.63 0.66
C ASP A 106 5.93 -13.52 0.06
N ASP A 107 4.84 -13.94 -0.59
CA ASP A 107 3.82 -13.02 -1.09
C ASP A 107 2.89 -12.62 0.06
N HIS A 108 3.02 -11.37 0.52
CA HIS A 108 2.20 -10.82 1.60
C HIS A 108 0.94 -10.13 1.09
N ILE A 109 0.77 -9.99 -0.23
CA ILE A 109 -0.42 -9.37 -0.81
C ILE A 109 -1.66 -10.20 -0.51
N GLY A 110 -1.57 -11.53 -0.62
CA GLY A 110 -2.68 -12.43 -0.31
C GLY A 110 -3.18 -12.27 1.13
N GLU A 111 -2.27 -12.26 2.10
CA GLU A 111 -2.59 -12.05 3.52
C GLU A 111 -3.23 -10.66 3.74
N LEU A 112 -2.61 -9.61 3.21
CA LEU A 112 -3.09 -8.23 3.34
C LEU A 112 -4.50 -8.05 2.75
N VAL A 113 -4.73 -8.58 1.55
CA VAL A 113 -6.04 -8.53 0.87
C VAL A 113 -7.08 -9.30 1.70
N GLY A 114 -6.74 -10.50 2.20
CA GLY A 114 -7.62 -11.29 3.04
C GLY A 114 -8.03 -10.56 4.32
N ILE A 115 -7.07 -9.95 5.02
CA ILE A 115 -7.31 -9.15 6.23
C ILE A 115 -8.26 -7.99 5.93
N ILE A 116 -8.00 -7.23 4.87
CA ILE A 116 -8.82 -6.05 4.54
C ILE A 116 -10.21 -6.46 4.07
N CYS A 117 -10.34 -7.47 3.21
CA CYS A 117 -11.64 -7.95 2.75
C CYS A 117 -12.49 -8.47 3.90
N LYS A 118 -11.88 -9.23 4.85
CA LYS A 118 -12.59 -9.69 6.05
C LYS A 118 -13.12 -8.52 6.88
N LYS A 119 -12.27 -7.52 7.14
CA LYS A 119 -12.67 -6.34 7.90
C LYS A 119 -13.71 -5.50 7.17
N TYR A 120 -13.61 -5.40 5.85
CA TYR A 120 -14.61 -4.72 5.03
C TYR A 120 -15.97 -5.39 5.11
N ILE A 121 -16.04 -6.72 5.00
CA ILE A 121 -17.28 -7.48 5.18
C ILE A 121 -17.87 -7.24 6.58
N ASP A 122 -17.05 -7.29 7.63
CA ASP A 122 -17.50 -7.08 9.00
C ASP A 122 -18.12 -5.68 9.20
N ILE A 123 -17.55 -4.65 8.57
CA ILE A 123 -17.99 -3.26 8.71
C ILE A 123 -19.16 -2.92 7.78
N CYS A 124 -19.09 -3.35 6.52
CA CYS A 124 -19.98 -2.90 5.45
C CYS A 124 -21.05 -3.93 5.07
N GLN A 125 -20.98 -5.15 5.61
CA GLN A 125 -21.94 -6.24 5.34
C GLN A 125 -22.07 -6.56 3.85
N ARG A 126 -20.97 -6.40 3.10
CA ARG A 126 -20.85 -6.71 1.67
C ARG A 126 -19.41 -7.01 1.29
N GLU A 127 -19.20 -7.64 0.15
CA GLU A 127 -17.87 -7.94 -0.37
C GLU A 127 -17.16 -6.70 -0.95
N LEU A 128 -15.84 -6.64 -0.79
CA LEU A 128 -14.98 -5.66 -1.44
C LEU A 128 -14.49 -6.22 -2.77
N ARG A 129 -14.63 -5.45 -3.86
CA ARG A 129 -14.10 -5.87 -5.16
C ARG A 129 -12.57 -5.90 -5.11
N VAL A 130 -11.98 -6.99 -5.60
CA VAL A 130 -10.53 -7.14 -5.79
C VAL A 130 -10.25 -7.43 -7.26
N ASP A 131 -9.45 -6.58 -7.90
CA ASP A 131 -9.08 -6.69 -9.31
C ASP A 131 -7.60 -7.05 -9.45
N VAL A 132 -7.27 -7.96 -10.37
CA VAL A 132 -5.89 -8.33 -10.69
C VAL A 132 -5.58 -7.90 -12.12
N SER A 133 -4.59 -7.03 -12.32
CA SER A 133 -4.26 -6.52 -13.65
C SER A 133 -2.81 -6.04 -13.76
N PRO A 134 -2.11 -6.29 -14.89
CA PRO A 134 -0.78 -5.73 -15.14
C PRO A 134 -0.80 -4.21 -15.38
N THR A 135 -1.97 -3.64 -15.67
CA THR A 135 -2.18 -2.19 -15.75
C THR A 135 -3.34 -1.78 -14.84
N ILE A 136 -3.04 -0.99 -13.81
CA ILE A 136 -3.99 -0.58 -12.78
C ILE A 136 -4.37 0.89 -13.00
N ALA A 137 -5.65 1.17 -13.22
CA ALA A 137 -6.16 2.53 -13.21
C ALA A 137 -6.30 3.02 -11.76
N CYS A 138 -5.86 4.24 -11.46
CA CYS A 138 -6.01 4.84 -10.13
C CYS A 138 -6.27 6.34 -10.20
N ARG A 139 -6.70 6.93 -9.09
CA ARG A 139 -6.85 8.37 -8.91
C ARG A 139 -5.93 8.87 -7.82
N LEU A 140 -5.11 9.88 -8.12
CA LEU A 140 -4.23 10.51 -7.14
C LEU A 140 -4.47 12.02 -7.11
N GLY A 141 -5.01 12.51 -5.99
CA GLY A 141 -5.44 13.91 -5.85
C GLY A 141 -6.46 14.31 -6.92
N GLY A 142 -7.44 13.44 -7.20
CA GLY A 142 -8.50 13.67 -8.20
C GLY A 142 -8.09 13.44 -9.65
N LYS A 143 -6.80 13.24 -9.95
CA LYS A 143 -6.31 13.01 -11.32
C LYS A 143 -6.28 11.52 -11.64
N SER A 144 -6.91 11.13 -12.75
CA SER A 144 -6.86 9.76 -13.28
C SER A 144 -5.49 9.44 -13.84
N ARG A 145 -4.98 8.25 -13.54
CA ARG A 145 -3.65 7.75 -13.92
C ARG A 145 -3.71 6.26 -14.18
N ALA A 146 -2.77 5.75 -14.96
CA ALA A 146 -2.51 4.32 -15.08
C ALA A 146 -1.14 3.98 -14.49
N ILE A 147 -1.07 2.88 -13.76
CA ILE A 147 0.17 2.24 -13.30
C ILE A 147 0.40 1.01 -14.17
N THR A 148 1.51 0.99 -14.89
CA THR A 148 1.94 -0.18 -15.66
C THR A 148 3.18 -0.78 -15.02
N VAL A 149 3.14 -2.08 -14.75
CA VAL A 149 4.31 -2.83 -14.27
C VAL A 149 5.23 -3.14 -15.45
N LYS A 150 6.53 -2.88 -15.31
CA LYS A 150 7.53 -3.17 -16.34
C LYS A 150 8.76 -3.83 -15.76
N GLY A 151 9.13 -4.98 -16.32
CA GLY A 151 10.40 -5.64 -16.08
C GLY A 151 11.52 -4.92 -16.82
N GLU A 152 12.40 -4.23 -16.10
CA GLU A 152 13.44 -3.38 -16.69
C GLU A 152 14.84 -3.98 -16.44
N PRO A 153 15.66 -4.22 -17.47
CA PRO A 153 17.03 -4.70 -17.28
C PRO A 153 17.85 -3.77 -16.38
N GLY A 154 18.60 -4.35 -15.44
CA GLY A 154 19.41 -3.59 -14.49
C GLY A 154 18.65 -3.02 -13.29
N VAL A 155 17.33 -3.17 -13.21
CA VAL A 155 16.57 -2.85 -12.00
C VAL A 155 16.66 -4.00 -11.00
N GLU A 156 17.37 -3.77 -9.90
CA GLU A 156 17.46 -4.73 -8.80
C GLU A 156 16.34 -4.57 -7.77
N ASN A 157 15.87 -3.34 -7.57
CA ASN A 157 14.89 -3.00 -6.55
C ASN A 157 13.69 -2.28 -7.18
N PRO A 158 12.45 -2.72 -6.92
CA PRO A 158 11.26 -2.09 -7.46
C PRO A 158 11.19 -0.59 -7.20
N ASN A 159 10.79 0.21 -8.20
CA ASN A 159 10.68 1.66 -8.07
C ASN A 159 9.58 2.25 -8.97
N PHE A 160 9.04 3.40 -8.56
CA PHE A 160 8.06 4.12 -9.37
C PHE A 160 8.71 5.29 -10.09
N ARG A 161 8.29 5.49 -11.34
CA ARG A 161 8.66 6.64 -12.17
C ARG A 161 7.43 7.27 -12.82
N HIS A 162 7.40 8.59 -12.85
CA HIS A 162 6.37 9.36 -13.55
C HIS A 162 6.65 9.41 -15.06
N VAL A 163 5.64 9.16 -15.89
CA VAL A 163 5.74 9.27 -17.35
C VAL A 163 4.46 9.88 -17.91
N ALA A 164 4.53 11.11 -18.42
CA ALA A 164 3.43 11.78 -19.13
C ALA A 164 2.06 11.70 -18.42
N GLY A 165 2.01 11.91 -17.10
CA GLY A 165 0.78 11.83 -16.31
C GLY A 165 0.50 10.45 -15.72
N ASN A 166 1.06 9.39 -16.31
CA ASN A 166 0.98 8.01 -15.84
C ASN A 166 2.19 7.61 -14.99
N ILE A 167 2.18 6.36 -14.54
CA ILE A 167 3.13 5.80 -13.60
C ILE A 167 3.67 4.50 -14.20
N ILE A 168 4.98 4.36 -14.25
CA ILE A 168 5.65 3.08 -14.50
C ILE A 168 6.13 2.56 -13.15
N PHE A 169 5.76 1.33 -12.82
CA PHE A 169 6.36 0.59 -11.72
C PHE A 169 7.41 -0.36 -12.30
N GLU A 170 8.66 0.04 -12.18
CA GLU A 170 9.83 -0.65 -12.72
C GLU A 170 10.26 -1.71 -11.71
N VAL A 171 10.37 -2.96 -12.17
CA VAL A 171 10.67 -4.12 -11.33
C VAL A 171 11.77 -4.97 -11.99
N PRO A 172 12.47 -5.83 -11.24
CA PRO A 172 13.32 -6.85 -11.85
C PRO A 172 12.52 -7.69 -12.86
N PRO A 173 13.07 -8.04 -14.03
CA PRO A 173 12.35 -8.85 -15.02
C PRO A 173 11.81 -10.18 -14.47
N SER A 174 12.47 -10.74 -13.45
CA SER A 174 12.04 -11.97 -12.76
C SER A 174 10.76 -11.83 -11.93
N TYR A 175 10.22 -10.61 -11.78
CA TYR A 175 9.00 -10.36 -11.02
C TYR A 175 7.76 -10.35 -11.92
N CYS A 176 7.94 -10.16 -13.22
CA CYS A 176 6.86 -10.23 -14.20
C CYS A 176 6.45 -11.69 -14.45
N VAL A 177 5.16 -11.90 -14.69
CA VAL A 177 4.54 -13.17 -15.10
C VAL A 177 4.21 -13.09 -16.58
#